data_AF-A0A7X2JBC4-F1
#
_entry.id   AF-A0A7X2JBC4-F1
#
_cell.length_a   1.000
_cell.length_b   1.000
_cell.length_c   1.000
_cell.angle_alpha   90.00
_cell.angle_beta   90.00
_cell.angle_gamma   90.00
#
_symmetry.space_group_name_H-M   'P 1'
#
loop_
_entity.id
_entity.type
_entity.pdbx_description
1 polymer ?
#
loop_
_entity_poly.entity_id
_entity_poly.type
_entity_poly.pdbx_seq_one_letter_code
_entity_poly.pdbx_strand_id
1 'polypeptide(L)' 'MPDMNYEQKKKFWNFVYMDDFEFFYKFIADLSDEEQIRFFEETPDFLSDYLNNNEAADLEEDVIYQRIMKEISQLSESDR' A
#
# COMPACT_ATOMS: atom_id res chain seq x y z
N MET A 1 10.86 -5.22 -23.85
CA MET A 1 11.84 -4.76 -22.83
C MET A 1 13.15 -5.52 -23.00
N PRO A 2 14.02 -5.10 -23.92
CA PRO A 2 15.15 -5.92 -24.37
C PRO A 2 16.30 -5.99 -23.36
N ASP A 3 16.56 -4.92 -22.60
CA ASP A 3 17.81 -4.76 -21.84
C ASP A 3 17.75 -5.15 -20.35
N MET A 4 16.63 -5.69 -19.88
CA MET A 4 16.51 -6.14 -18.49
C MET A 4 16.98 -7.58 -18.30
N ASN A 5 17.81 -7.81 -17.28
CA ASN A 5 18.13 -9.15 -16.80
C ASN A 5 16.91 -9.79 -16.10
N TYR A 6 17.03 -11.08 -15.75
CA TYR A 6 15.91 -11.84 -15.16
C TYR A 6 15.36 -11.20 -13.87
N GLU A 7 16.24 -10.82 -12.94
CA GLU A 7 15.83 -10.21 -11.67
C GLU A 7 15.18 -8.84 -11.86
N GLN A 8 15.67 -8.04 -12.81
CA GLN A 8 15.07 -6.77 -13.18
C GLN A 8 13.67 -6.97 -13.77
N LYS A 9 13.49 -7.95 -14.66
CA LYS A 9 12.18 -8.30 -15.21
C LYS A 9 11.23 -8.77 -14.11
N LYS A 10 11.70 -9.59 -13.18
CA LYS A 10 10.91 -10.06 -12.03
C LYS A 10 10.43 -8.89 -11.17
N LYS A 11 11.33 -7.97 -10.80
CA LYS A 11 10.98 -6.77 -10.03
C LYS A 11 10.00 -5.87 -10.78
N PHE A 12 10.20 -5.69 -12.09
CA PHE A 12 9.31 -4.90 -12.92
C PHE A 12 7.89 -5.48 -12.95
N TRP A 13 7.75 -6.79 -13.19
CA TRP A 13 6.42 -7.41 -13.18
C TRP A 13 5.77 -7.39 -11.81
N ASN A 14 6.55 -7.61 -10.73
CA ASN A 14 6.04 -7.46 -9.37
C ASN A 14 5.54 -6.04 -9.07
N PHE A 15 6.14 -5.02 -9.68
CA PHE A 15 5.69 -3.64 -9.56
C PHE A 15 4.42 -3.38 -10.37
N VAL A 16 4.37 -3.85 -11.63
CA VAL A 16 3.21 -3.67 -12.52
C VAL A 16 1.95 -4.33 -11.96
N TYR A 17 2.10 -5.47 -11.30
CA TYR A 17 1.00 -6.21 -10.67
C TYR A 17 0.89 -5.97 -9.17
N MET A 18 1.57 -4.94 -8.65
CA MET A 18 1.47 -4.58 -7.25
C MET A 18 0.09 -4.01 -6.97
N ASP A 19 -0.50 -4.43 -5.86
CA ASP A 19 -1.74 -3.86 -5.36
C ASP A 19 -1.53 -2.43 -4.81
N ASP A 20 -2.56 -1.58 -4.87
CA ASP A 20 -2.48 -0.18 -4.44
C ASP A 20 -2.06 -0.03 -2.96
N PHE A 21 -2.53 -0.90 -2.07
CA PHE A 21 -2.09 -0.89 -0.67
C PHE A 21 -0.64 -1.37 -0.53
N GLU A 22 -0.25 -2.43 -1.25
CA GLU A 22 1.13 -2.91 -1.22
C GLU A 22 2.11 -1.82 -1.72
N PHE A 23 1.71 -1.08 -2.76
CA PHE A 23 2.45 0.06 -3.28
C PHE A 23 2.51 1.19 -2.25
N PHE A 24 1.39 1.56 -1.65
CA PHE A 24 1.32 2.60 -0.63
C PHE A 24 2.32 2.34 0.50
N TYR A 25 2.30 1.13 1.08
CA TYR A 25 3.22 0.78 2.17
C TYR A 25 4.68 0.78 1.76
N LYS A 26 5.00 0.34 0.54
CA LYS A 26 6.40 0.21 0.10
C LYS A 26 7.04 1.52 -0.32
N PHE A 27 6.25 2.47 -0.83
CA PHE A 27 6.77 3.64 -1.51
C PHE A 27 6.26 4.97 -0.97
N ILE A 28 5.09 4.99 -0.33
CA ILE A 28 4.42 6.24 0.08
C ILE A 28 4.40 6.41 1.59
N ALA A 29 4.16 5.35 2.37
CA ALA A 29 3.94 5.43 3.81
C ALA A 29 5.12 6.04 4.60
N ASP A 30 6.36 5.83 4.13
CA ASP A 30 7.58 6.36 4.77
C ASP A 30 7.97 7.76 4.26
N LEU A 31 7.22 8.35 3.32
CA LEU A 31 7.44 9.71 2.85
C LEU A 31 6.97 10.74 3.89
N SER A 32 7.42 11.99 3.75
CA SER A 32 6.92 13.08 4.58
C SER A 32 5.44 13.35 4.32
N ASP A 33 4.73 13.91 5.31
CA ASP A 33 3.32 14.27 5.20
C ASP A 33 3.03 15.12 3.94
N GLU A 34 3.91 16.08 3.62
CA GLU A 34 3.78 16.94 2.43
C GLU A 34 3.86 16.16 1.11
N GLU A 35 4.70 15.12 1.06
CA GLU A 35 4.86 14.26 -0.12
C GLU A 35 3.69 13.29 -0.25
N GLN A 36 3.20 12.75 0.86
CA GLN A 36 2.00 11.91 0.87
C GLN A 36 0.76 12.69 0.42
N ILE A 37 0.58 13.91 0.93
CA ILE A 37 -0.53 14.78 0.51
C ILE A 37 -0.46 15.05 -0.99
N ARG A 38 0.72 15.45 -1.49
CA ARG A 38 0.91 15.74 -2.92
C ARG A 38 0.61 14.52 -3.80
N PHE A 39 1.01 13.33 -3.37
CA PHE A 39 0.70 12.10 -4.09
C PHE A 39 -0.81 11.92 -4.26
N PHE A 40 -1.59 12.01 -3.18
CA PHE A 40 -3.05 11.85 -3.27
C PHE A 40 -3.76 13.01 -3.99
N GLU A 41 -3.18 14.22 -3.99
CA GLU A 41 -3.68 15.32 -4.83
C GLU A 41 -3.47 15.06 -6.33
N GLU A 42 -2.35 14.44 -6.70
CA GLU A 42 -2.01 14.09 -8.09
C GLU A 42 -2.72 12.81 -8.57
N THR A 43 -3.01 11.88 -7.65
CA THR A 43 -3.67 10.59 -7.92
C THR A 43 -4.89 10.38 -7.01
N PRO A 44 -5.97 11.16 -7.20
CA PRO A 44 -7.13 11.15 -6.28
C PRO A 44 -7.93 9.84 -6.31
N ASP A 45 -7.75 9.01 -7.34
CA ASP A 45 -8.41 7.73 -7.55
C ASP A 45 -7.54 6.52 -7.16
N PHE A 46 -6.35 6.74 -6.59
CA PHE A 46 -5.37 5.70 -6.31
C PHE A 46 -5.88 4.54 -5.43
N LEU A 47 -6.82 4.79 -4.51
CA LEU A 47 -7.45 3.73 -3.69
C LEU A 47 -8.92 3.51 -4.04
N SER A 48 -9.35 3.98 -5.22
CA SER A 48 -10.77 4.00 -5.58
C SER A 48 -11.38 2.61 -5.71
N ASP A 49 -10.61 1.61 -6.14
CA ASP A 49 -11.05 0.20 -6.21
C ASP A 49 -11.39 -0.35 -4.82
N TYR A 50 -10.73 0.15 -3.77
CA TYR A 50 -11.01 -0.22 -2.38
C TYR A 50 -12.16 0.58 -1.78
N LEU A 51 -12.21 1.88 -2.07
CA LEU A 51 -13.21 2.79 -1.48
C LEU A 51 -14.61 2.64 -2.11
N ASN A 52 -14.70 2.18 -3.36
CA ASN A 52 -15.96 2.07 -4.09
C ASN A 52 -16.58 0.67 -4.06
N ASN A 53 -15.92 -0.31 -3.42
CA ASN A 53 -16.51 -1.62 -3.19
C ASN A 53 -17.58 -1.50 -2.09
N ASN A 54 -18.86 -1.50 -2.51
CA ASN A 54 -20.04 -1.44 -1.64
C ASN A 54 -20.35 -2.78 -0.93
N GLU A 55 -19.53 -3.79 -1.11
CA GLU A 55 -19.58 -4.99 -0.28
C GLU A 55 -18.95 -4.62 1.06
N ALA A 56 -19.65 -4.88 2.18
CA ALA A 56 -19.11 -4.63 3.50
C ALA A 56 -17.76 -5.34 3.60
N ALA A 57 -16.67 -4.55 3.65
CA ALA A 57 -15.33 -5.09 3.75
C ALA A 57 -15.26 -5.96 5.01
N ASP A 58 -14.99 -7.26 4.84
CA ASP A 58 -14.75 -8.15 5.97
C ASP A 58 -13.36 -7.86 6.53
N LEU A 59 -13.31 -6.90 7.46
CA LEU A 59 -12.08 -6.48 8.10
C LEU A 59 -11.43 -7.59 8.94
N GLU A 60 -12.16 -8.64 9.31
CA GLU A 60 -11.58 -9.79 10.02
C GLU A 60 -10.70 -10.63 9.09
N GLU A 61 -11.07 -10.76 7.80
CA GLU A 61 -10.30 -11.48 6.79
C GLU A 61 -9.35 -10.57 5.97
N ASP A 62 -9.53 -9.25 6.01
CA ASP A 62 -8.70 -8.30 5.27
C ASP A 62 -7.24 -8.27 5.79
N VAL A 63 -6.33 -8.77 4.97
CA VAL A 63 -4.90 -8.92 5.29
C VAL A 63 -4.23 -7.56 5.58
N ILE A 64 -4.68 -6.49 4.92
CA ILE A 64 -4.13 -5.15 5.10
C ILE A 64 -4.61 -4.57 6.42
N TYR A 65 -5.90 -4.68 6.72
CA TYR A 65 -6.46 -4.25 8.00
C TYR A 65 -5.78 -4.96 9.18
N GLN A 66 -5.62 -6.29 9.10
CA GLN A 66 -4.94 -7.06 10.14
C GLN A 66 -3.47 -6.63 10.33
N ARG A 67 -2.79 -6.27 9.23
CA ARG A 67 -1.42 -5.75 9.29
C ARG A 67 -1.38 -4.38 9.97
N ILE A 68 -2.28 -3.45 9.64
CA ILE A 68 -2.40 -2.14 10.30
C ILE A 68 -2.62 -2.31 11.79
N MET A 69 -3.60 -3.14 12.18
CA MET A 69 -3.95 -3.36 13.58
C MET A 69 -2.78 -3.96 14.38
N LYS A 70 -1.98 -4.82 13.74
CA LYS A 70 -0.76 -5.36 14.34
C LYS A 70 0.30 -4.28 14.59
N GLU A 71 0.57 -3.41 13.61
CA GLU A 71 1.53 -2.30 13.77
C GLU A 71 1.07 -1.32 14.87
N ILE A 72 -0.21 -0.94 14.89
CA ILE A 72 -0.79 -0.07 15.94
C ILE A 72 -0.63 -0.72 17.32
N SER A 73 -0.92 -2.02 17.43
CA SER A 73 -0.78 -2.75 18.70
C SER A 73 0.67 -2.73 19.20
N GLN A 74 1.64 -2.94 18.30
CA GLN A 74 3.07 -2.93 18.63
C GLN A 74 3.56 -1.54 19.07
N LEU A 75 3.08 -0.47 18.43
CA LEU A 75 3.37 0.90 18.85
C LEU A 75 2.78 1.19 20.24
N SER A 76 1.56 0.74 20.51
CA SER A 76 0.93 0.92 21.83
C SER A 76 1.64 0.18 22.98
N GLU A 77 2.34 -0.91 22.66
CA GLU A 77 3.14 -1.67 23.62
C GLU A 77 4.52 -1.05 23.86
N SER A 78 5.09 -0.35 22.87
CA SER A 78 6.37 0.36 23.03
C SER A 78 6.27 1.65 23.87
N ASP A 79 5.07 2.21 24.02
CA ASP A 79 4.80 3.40 24.84
C ASP A 79 4.47 3.09 26.32
N ARG A 80 4.52 1.82 26.74
CA ARG A 80 4.29 1.36 28.13
C ARG A 80 5.60 1.00 28.85
#